data_AF-B8B579-F1
#
_entry.id   AF-B8B579-F1
#
_cell.length_a   1.000
_cell.length_b   1.000
_cell.length_c   1.000
_cell.angle_alpha   90.00
_cell.angle_beta   90.00
_cell.angle_gamma   90.00
#
_symmetry.space_group_name_H-M   'P 1'
#
loop_
_entity.id
_entity.type
_entity.pdbx_description
1 polymer ?
#
loop_
_entity_poly.entity_id
_entity_poly.type
_entity_poly.pdbx_seq_one_letter_code
_entity_poly.pdbx_strand_id
1 'polypeptide(L)'
;MVRKEAPKTSLPQPSSASTIAIGCQGQYKLGPEGALRVPSTAAEAFCGGPCLAEANLVLGYVDAIMDSFRFYNGATIRDVRLTLDRGCGRSGGLRRVATPRR
;
A
#
# COMPACT_ATOMS: atom_id res chain seq x y z
N MET A 1 -6.66 -1.93 45.48
CA MET A 1 -5.92 -2.59 44.38
C MET A 1 -6.90 -2.84 43.23
N VAL A 2 -7.00 -1.94 42.26
CA VAL A 2 -7.33 -2.28 40.88
C VAL A 2 -6.52 -1.31 40.03
N ARG A 3 -5.49 -1.81 39.35
CA ARG A 3 -4.74 -1.00 38.39
C ARG A 3 -5.63 -0.83 37.16
N LYS A 4 -5.80 0.42 36.73
CA LYS A 4 -6.36 0.81 35.42
C LYS A 4 -5.68 0.02 34.31
N GLU A 5 -6.46 -0.57 33.41
CA GLU A 5 -6.04 -0.73 32.02
C GLU A 5 -7.11 -0.06 31.14
N ALA A 6 -6.76 1.13 30.65
CA ALA A 6 -7.48 1.75 29.56
C ALA A 6 -7.20 0.96 28.28
N PRO A 7 -8.19 0.76 27.38
CA PRO A 7 -7.92 0.14 26.09
C PRO A 7 -6.90 1.00 25.34
N LYS A 8 -5.77 0.37 25.01
CA LYS A 8 -4.67 0.97 24.28
C LYS A 8 -5.05 1.08 22.79
N THR A 9 -6.08 1.85 22.49
CA THR A 9 -6.33 2.35 21.13
C THR A 9 -5.40 3.54 20.92
N SER A 10 -4.11 3.25 20.81
CA SER A 10 -3.17 4.17 20.17
C SER A 10 -3.46 4.14 18.68
N LEU A 11 -4.59 4.74 18.29
CA LEU A 11 -4.76 5.28 16.96
C LEU A 11 -3.54 6.18 16.70
N PRO A 12 -2.85 6.08 15.56
CA PRO A 12 -1.73 6.96 15.28
C PRO A 12 -2.22 8.41 15.40
N GLN A 13 -1.71 9.12 16.41
CA GLN A 13 -2.03 10.52 16.58
C GLN A 13 -1.45 11.28 15.38
N PRO A 14 -2.21 12.21 14.76
CA PRO A 14 -1.71 13.05 13.68
C PRO A 14 -0.82 14.14 14.27
N SER A 15 0.32 13.75 14.84
CA SER A 15 1.36 14.68 15.26
C SER A 15 2.14 15.11 14.02
N SER A 16 1.67 16.23 13.45
CA SER A 16 2.24 17.03 12.35
C SER A 16 1.93 16.57 10.92
N ALA A 17 1.28 17.47 10.18
CA ALA A 17 1.07 17.48 8.73
C ALA A 17 0.04 16.49 8.15
N SER A 18 -1.20 16.98 8.07
CA SER A 18 -2.17 16.60 7.04
C SER A 18 -1.59 16.87 5.64
N THR A 19 -0.80 15.94 5.12
CA THR A 19 -0.31 15.93 3.72
C THR A 19 -0.34 14.51 3.13
N ILE A 20 -0.89 13.55 3.88
CA ILE A 20 -0.74 12.12 3.61
C ILE A 20 -1.69 11.60 2.49
N ALA A 21 -2.53 12.46 1.91
CA ALA A 21 -3.47 12.10 0.85
C ALA A 21 -3.47 13.03 -0.38
N ILE A 22 -2.47 13.91 -0.55
CA ILE A 22 -2.47 14.96 -1.60
C ILE A 22 -1.33 14.76 -2.63
N GLY A 23 -0.61 13.63 -2.59
CA GLY A 23 0.53 13.40 -3.47
C GLY A 23 0.23 12.52 -4.69
N CYS A 24 -0.72 11.58 -4.59
CA CYS A 24 -1.03 10.67 -5.69
C CYS A 24 -2.14 11.22 -6.58
N GLN A 25 -1.79 11.80 -7.73
CA GLN A 25 -2.79 12.07 -8.76
C GLN A 25 -3.42 10.75 -9.23
N GLY A 26 -4.75 10.71 -9.31
CA GLY A 26 -5.58 9.49 -9.19
C GLY A 26 -5.34 8.36 -10.19
N GLN A 27 -4.55 8.56 -11.24
CA GLN A 27 -4.27 7.56 -12.28
C GLN A 27 -3.54 6.29 -11.76
N TYR A 28 -2.84 6.37 -10.63
CA TYR A 28 -2.16 5.23 -10.00
C TYR A 28 -2.69 4.90 -8.60
N LYS A 29 -3.85 5.45 -8.24
CA LYS A 29 -4.43 5.26 -6.92
C LYS A 29 -5.02 3.85 -6.81
N LEU A 30 -4.86 3.23 -5.65
CA LEU A 30 -5.49 1.95 -5.36
C LEU A 30 -6.99 2.17 -5.13
N GLY A 31 -7.81 1.69 -6.07
CA GLY A 31 -9.27 1.70 -5.94
C GLY A 31 -9.84 0.34 -5.49
N PRO A 32 -11.17 0.26 -5.33
CA PRO A 32 -11.86 -0.97 -4.90
C PRO A 32 -11.74 -2.11 -5.92
N GLU A 33 -11.36 -1.82 -7.18
CA GLU A 33 -11.03 -2.82 -8.20
C GLU A 33 -9.82 -3.70 -7.82
N GLY A 34 -8.97 -3.25 -6.89
CA GLY A 34 -7.81 -4.02 -6.41
C GLY A 34 -6.68 -4.15 -7.43
N ALA A 35 -6.58 -3.22 -8.39
CA ALA A 35 -5.60 -3.23 -9.45
C ALA A 35 -4.89 -1.89 -9.58
N LEU A 36 -3.57 -1.91 -9.76
CA LEU A 36 -2.76 -0.71 -9.99
C LEU A 36 -2.29 -0.71 -11.45
N ARG A 37 -2.73 0.30 -12.21
CA ARG A 37 -2.41 0.45 -13.64
C ARG A 37 -1.19 1.33 -13.85
N VAL A 38 -0.08 0.96 -13.21
CA VAL A 38 1.19 1.71 -13.31
C VAL A 38 1.98 1.19 -14.53
N PRO A 39 2.23 2.00 -15.57
CA PRO A 39 3.06 1.58 -16.69
C PRO A 39 4.52 1.42 -16.25
N SER A 40 5.29 0.59 -16.97
CA SER A 40 6.70 0.33 -16.66
C SER A 40 7.55 1.60 -16.63
N THR A 41 7.20 2.62 -17.43
CA THR A 41 7.87 3.93 -17.48
C THR A 41 7.65 4.77 -16.21
N ALA A 42 6.60 4.49 -15.44
CA ALA A 42 6.27 5.21 -14.21
C ALA A 42 6.51 4.38 -12.93
N ALA A 43 6.95 3.11 -13.06
CA ALA A 43 7.10 2.20 -11.93
C ALA A 43 8.09 2.71 -10.88
N GLU A 44 9.25 3.23 -11.29
CA GLU A 44 10.25 3.79 -10.35
C GLU A 44 9.69 5.00 -9.60
N ALA A 45 9.01 5.92 -10.30
CA ALA A 45 8.38 7.10 -9.70
C ALA A 45 7.23 6.72 -8.75
N PHE A 46 6.45 5.68 -9.08
CA PHE A 46 5.43 5.14 -8.19
C PHE A 46 6.07 4.53 -6.93
N CYS A 47 7.10 3.71 -7.10
CA CYS A 47 7.74 2.97 -6.02
C CYS A 47 8.55 3.83 -5.04
N GLY A 48 9.09 4.96 -5.50
CA GLY A 48 9.72 5.98 -4.66
C GLY A 48 8.79 7.12 -4.24
N GLY A 49 7.54 7.11 -4.71
CA GLY A 49 6.65 8.26 -4.64
C GLY A 49 5.49 8.13 -3.65
N PRO A 50 4.66 9.19 -3.56
CA PRO A 50 3.54 9.25 -2.62
C PRO A 50 2.45 8.21 -2.90
N CYS A 51 2.29 7.74 -4.14
CA CYS A 51 1.27 6.75 -4.49
C CYS A 51 1.48 5.39 -3.79
N LEU A 52 2.73 4.93 -3.65
CA LEU A 52 3.01 3.70 -2.91
C LEU A 52 2.76 3.88 -1.41
N ALA A 53 3.14 5.04 -0.85
CA ALA A 53 2.87 5.37 0.55
C ALA A 53 1.35 5.41 0.83
N GLU A 54 0.60 6.07 -0.04
CA GLU A 54 -0.86 6.15 0.04
C GLU A 54 -1.52 4.77 -0.06
N ALA A 55 -1.10 3.94 -1.02
CA ALA A 55 -1.63 2.58 -1.17
C ALA A 55 -1.39 1.74 0.10
N ASN A 56 -0.18 1.78 0.68
CA ASN A 56 0.11 1.05 1.90
C ASN A 56 -0.68 1.55 3.11
N LEU A 57 -0.93 2.85 3.19
CA LEU A 57 -1.75 3.44 4.25
C LEU A 57 -3.21 3.04 4.13
N VAL A 58 -3.80 3.14 2.94
CA VAL A 58 -5.18 2.69 2.69
C VAL A 58 -5.33 1.22 3.07
N LEU A 59 -4.39 0.37 2.64
CA LEU A 59 -4.37 -1.04 3.01
C LEU A 59 -4.29 -1.24 4.53
N GLY A 60 -3.49 -0.44 5.24
CA GLY A 60 -3.42 -0.48 6.71
C GLY A 60 -4.71 -0.07 7.39
N TYR A 61 -5.38 0.98 6.91
CA TYR A 61 -6.67 1.41 7.46
C TYR A 61 -7.76 0.38 7.26
N VAL A 62 -7.85 -0.22 6.06
CA VAL A 62 -8.86 -1.25 5.78
C VAL A 62 -8.60 -2.49 6.64
N ASP A 63 -7.34 -2.93 6.77
CA ASP A 63 -6.93 -4.09 7.59
C ASP A 63 -7.28 -3.90 9.08
N ALA A 64 -7.20 -2.65 9.58
CA ALA A 64 -7.50 -2.34 10.97
C ALA A 64 -9.00 -2.28 11.29
N ILE A 65 -9.85 -2.04 10.29
CA ILE A 65 -11.29 -1.79 10.49
C ILE A 65 -12.15 -2.95 9.99
N MET A 66 -11.73 -3.64 8.92
CA MET A 66 -12.50 -4.65 8.24
C MET A 66 -11.81 -6.02 8.32
N ASP A 67 -12.44 -6.96 9.02
CA ASP A 67 -12.01 -8.35 8.97
C ASP A 67 -12.30 -8.97 7.60
N SER A 68 -11.36 -9.77 7.09
CA SER A 68 -11.54 -10.57 5.87
C SER A 68 -11.91 -9.75 4.61
N PHE A 69 -11.48 -8.49 4.53
CA PHE A 69 -11.76 -7.61 3.38
C PHE A 69 -11.26 -8.21 2.06
N ARG A 70 -12.06 -8.01 1.01
CA ARG A 70 -11.75 -8.41 -0.37
C ARG A 70 -11.99 -7.24 -1.32
N PHE A 71 -11.03 -7.02 -2.20
CA PHE A 71 -11.23 -6.16 -3.36
C PHE A 71 -12.18 -6.82 -4.36
N TYR A 72 -12.72 -6.06 -5.32
CA TYR A 72 -13.68 -6.57 -6.30
C TYR A 72 -13.09 -7.68 -7.19
N ASN A 73 -11.76 -7.70 -7.37
CA ASN A 73 -11.06 -8.78 -8.06
C ASN A 73 -10.78 -10.02 -7.17
N GLY A 74 -11.28 -10.05 -5.93
CA GLY A 74 -11.09 -11.14 -4.97
C GLY A 74 -9.77 -11.10 -4.19
N ALA A 75 -8.87 -10.14 -4.46
CA ALA A 75 -7.60 -10.02 -3.76
C ALA A 75 -7.79 -9.71 -2.26
N THR A 76 -6.97 -10.34 -1.41
CA THR A 76 -6.80 -9.86 -0.02
C THR A 76 -5.92 -8.62 0.02
N ILE A 77 -5.95 -7.92 1.16
CA ILE A 77 -4.97 -6.90 1.51
C ILE A 77 -3.53 -7.43 1.38
N ARG A 78 -3.30 -8.68 1.79
CA ARG A 78 -1.98 -9.33 1.72
C ARG A 78 -1.52 -9.55 0.28
N ASP A 79 -2.43 -9.94 -0.62
CA ASP A 79 -2.13 -10.12 -2.04
C ASP A 79 -1.73 -8.80 -2.71
N VAL A 80 -2.43 -7.70 -2.37
CA VAL A 80 -2.10 -6.37 -2.89
C VAL A 80 -0.75 -5.89 -2.36
N ARG A 81 -0.45 -6.06 -1.06
CA ARG A 81 0.87 -5.73 -0.50
C ARG A 81 1.99 -6.51 -1.18
N LEU A 82 1.80 -7.82 -1.38
CA LEU A 82 2.77 -8.65 -2.08
C LEU A 82 2.99 -8.18 -3.54
N THR A 83 1.92 -7.77 -4.21
CA THR A 83 2.00 -7.23 -5.57
C THR A 83 2.78 -5.92 -5.60
N LEU A 84 2.55 -5.01 -4.65
CA LEU A 84 3.32 -3.79 -4.48
C LEU A 84 4.81 -4.08 -4.24
N ASP A 85 5.12 -5.00 -3.33
CA ASP A 85 6.50 -5.38 -3.01
C ASP A 85 7.21 -6.02 -4.20
N ARG A 86 6.52 -6.84 -4.99
CA ARG A 86 7.08 -7.44 -6.22
C ARG A 86 7.28 -6.39 -7.30
N GLY A 87 6.29 -5.54 -7.53
CA GLY A 87 6.35 -4.46 -8.51
C GLY A 87 7.49 -3.47 -8.22
N CYS A 88 7.76 -3.23 -6.94
CA CYS A 88 8.85 -2.35 -6.49
C CYS A 88 10.17 -3.06 -6.15
N GLY A 89 10.30 -4.36 -6.45
CA GLY A 89 11.54 -5.12 -6.24
C GLY A 89 11.95 -5.28 -4.76
N ARG A 90 11.03 -5.13 -3.82
CA ARG A 90 11.25 -5.23 -2.35
C ARG A 90 11.08 -6.64 -1.80
N SER A 91 10.43 -7.52 -2.56
CA SER A 91 10.40 -8.94 -2.26
C SER A 91 11.62 -9.62 -2.89
N GLY A 92 12.49 -10.19 -2.05
CA GLY A 92 13.78 -10.79 -2.42
C GLY A 92 13.69 -12.08 -3.25
N GLY A 93 12.97 -12.05 -4.37
CA GLY A 93 12.71 -13.24 -5.20
C GLY A 93 12.53 -13.00 -6.69
N LEU A 94 12.62 -11.76 -7.20
CA LEU A 94 12.70 -11.54 -8.64
C LEU A 94 13.65 -10.38 -8.94
N ARG A 95 14.95 -10.65 -8.86
CA ARG A 95 15.94 -9.89 -9.64
C ARG A 95 15.40 -9.88 -11.06
N ARG A 96 15.08 -8.69 -11.60
CA ARG A 96 15.01 -8.49 -13.04
C ARG A 96 16.33 -8.97 -13.61
N VAL A 97 16.38 -10.20 -14.12
CA VAL A 97 17.37 -10.57 -15.12
C VAL A 97 17.03 -9.65 -16.28
N ALA A 98 17.76 -8.55 -16.41
CA ALA A 98 17.76 -7.74 -17.59
C ALA A 98 18.23 -8.65 -18.72
N THR A 99 17.31 -9.28 -19.44
CA THR A 99 17.61 -9.94 -20.69
C THR A 99 18.04 -8.85 -21.68
N PRO A 100 19.27 -8.91 -22.23
CA PRO A 100 19.63 -8.01 -23.29
C PRO A 100 18.75 -8.34 -24.51
N ARG A 101 18.03 -7.34 -25.03
CA ARG A 101 17.40 -7.44 -26.35
C ARG A 101 18.52 -7.67 -27.37
N ARG A 102 18.48 -8.81 -28.06
CA ARG A 102 19.30 -9.11 -29.22
C ARG A 102 18.72 -8.42 -30.46
#